data_AF-A0A4Q5RCP8-F1
#
_entry.id   AF-A0A4Q5RCP8-F1
#
_cell.length_a   1.000
_cell.length_b   1.000
_cell.length_c   1.000
_cell.angle_alpha   90.00
_cell.angle_beta   90.00
_cell.angle_gamma   90.00
#
_symmetry.space_group_name_H-M   'P 1'
#
loop_
_entity.id
_entity.type
_entity.pdbx_description
1 polymer ?
#
loop_
_entity_poly.entity_id
_entity_poly.type
_entity_poly.pdbx_seq_one_letter_code
_entity_poly.pdbx_strand_id
1 'polypeptide(L)'
;MNRIKILFLSALFLSISIDLFAQNCGTDFLGTKTLYHKPVGKYADVPAGYKPVFINYVGRHGARHLTKEVNTYYAYQLLFKADSLNALTTRGQELKQMVLNLKKVEKGKIKSISAEGKAELQGVGKRMLQQNPNVFKQPGNLKVSITRNGLFTIARP
;
A
#
# COMPACT_ATOMS: atom_id res chain seq x y z
N MET A 1 2.77 -47.55 -16.77
CA MET A 1 2.87 -46.47 -15.76
C MET A 1 2.36 -47.03 -14.43
N ASN A 2 3.19 -47.12 -13.38
CA ASN A 2 2.85 -47.81 -12.12
C ASN A 2 1.67 -47.14 -11.42
N ARG A 3 0.77 -47.94 -10.80
CA ARG A 3 -0.42 -47.44 -10.07
C ARG A 3 -0.07 -46.38 -9.02
N ILE A 4 1.10 -46.50 -8.39
CA ILE A 4 1.64 -45.51 -7.44
C ILE A 4 1.92 -44.16 -8.10
N LYS A 5 2.47 -44.15 -9.32
CA LYS A 5 2.71 -42.89 -10.07
C LYS A 5 1.40 -42.23 -10.49
N ILE A 6 0.37 -43.00 -10.83
CA ILE A 6 -0.96 -42.48 -11.19
C ILE A 6 -1.62 -41.84 -9.97
N LEU A 7 -1.59 -42.51 -8.81
CA LEU A 7 -2.11 -41.97 -7.54
C LEU A 7 -1.41 -40.69 -7.12
N PHE A 8 -0.08 -40.63 -7.26
CA PHE A 8 0.71 -39.45 -6.96
C PHE A 8 0.38 -38.28 -7.91
N LEU A 9 0.23 -38.56 -9.21
CA LEU A 9 -0.13 -37.55 -10.20
C LEU A 9 -1.54 -37.01 -10.00
N SER A 10 -2.50 -37.88 -9.62
CA SER A 10 -3.87 -37.47 -9.31
C SER A 10 -3.96 -36.64 -8.02
N ALA A 11 -3.16 -36.96 -6.99
CA ALA A 11 -3.09 -36.17 -5.77
C ALA A 11 -2.48 -34.78 -6.02
N LEU A 12 -1.45 -34.70 -6.86
CA LEU A 12 -0.83 -33.43 -7.27
C LEU A 12 -1.80 -32.56 -8.07
N PHE A 13 -2.60 -33.16 -8.96
CA PHE A 13 -3.65 -32.45 -9.72
C PHE A 13 -4.79 -31.94 -8.81
N LEU A 14 -5.17 -32.71 -7.79
CA LEU A 14 -6.17 -32.29 -6.81
C LEU A 14 -5.68 -31.12 -5.94
N SER A 15 -4.40 -31.11 -5.56
CA SER A 15 -3.80 -30.01 -4.79
C SER A 15 -3.65 -28.70 -5.55
N ILE A 16 -3.61 -28.72 -6.89
CA ILE A 16 -3.55 -27.51 -7.72
C ILE A 16 -4.94 -26.82 -7.84
N SER A 17 -6.02 -27.56 -7.57
CA SER A 17 -7.39 -27.07 -7.79
C SER A 17 -7.97 -26.27 -6.60
N ILE A 18 -7.29 -26.24 -5.45
CA ILE A 18 -7.76 -25.54 -4.23
C ILE A 18 -7.42 -24.04 -4.18
N ASP A 19 -6.61 -23.52 -5.11
CA ASP A 19 -6.28 -22.09 -5.17
C ASP A 19 -7.35 -21.22 -5.85
N LEU A 20 -8.33 -21.84 -6.53
CA LEU A 20 -9.36 -21.14 -7.32
C LEU A 20 -10.53 -20.57 -6.48
N PHE A 21 -10.58 -20.86 -5.18
CA PHE A 21 -11.55 -20.29 -4.24
C PHE A 21 -10.93 -19.26 -3.29
N ALA A 22 -9.77 -18.70 -3.62
CA ALA A 22 -9.30 -17.50 -2.95
C ALA A 22 -10.35 -16.39 -3.15
N GLN A 23 -10.96 -15.93 -2.05
CA GLN A 23 -11.87 -14.79 -2.08
C GLN A 23 -11.11 -13.59 -2.63
N ASN A 24 -11.35 -13.23 -3.89
CA ASN A 24 -10.91 -11.97 -4.44
C ASN A 24 -11.81 -10.87 -3.87
N CYS A 25 -11.58 -10.52 -2.60
CA CYS A 25 -12.22 -9.39 -1.97
C CYS A 25 -11.71 -8.12 -2.66
N GLY A 26 -12.53 -7.54 -3.55
CA GLY A 26 -12.22 -6.26 -4.19
C GLY A 26 -11.94 -5.18 -3.16
N THR A 27 -11.00 -4.27 -3.43
CA THR A 27 -10.56 -3.24 -2.48
C THR A 27 -11.44 -1.99 -2.47
N ASP A 28 -12.56 -2.00 -3.20
CA ASP A 28 -13.44 -0.84 -3.42
C ASP A 28 -14.04 -0.29 -2.12
N PHE A 29 -14.21 -1.14 -1.10
CA PHE A 29 -14.73 -0.75 0.22
C PHE A 29 -13.72 0.01 1.10
N LEU A 30 -12.43 0.06 0.71
CA LEU A 30 -11.40 0.76 1.50
C LEU A 30 -11.45 2.29 1.34
N GLY A 31 -12.18 2.79 0.34
CA GLY A 31 -12.37 4.22 0.08
C GLY A 31 -11.03 4.98 0.03
N THR A 32 -10.85 5.99 0.89
CA THR A 32 -9.60 6.77 0.90
C THR A 32 -8.38 6.03 1.47
N LYS A 33 -8.52 4.75 1.83
CA LYS A 33 -7.44 3.85 2.28
C LYS A 33 -6.98 2.87 1.21
N THR A 34 -7.65 2.84 0.04
CA THR A 34 -7.19 2.06 -1.11
C THR A 34 -5.77 2.48 -1.49
N LEU A 35 -4.92 1.48 -1.73
CA LEU A 35 -3.54 1.70 -2.18
C LEU A 35 -3.55 2.37 -3.56
N TYR A 36 -2.48 3.10 -3.86
CA TYR A 36 -2.37 3.73 -5.16
C TYR A 36 -2.21 2.67 -6.26
N HIS A 37 -3.14 2.63 -7.20
CA HIS A 37 -3.04 1.81 -8.40
C HIS A 37 -2.28 2.56 -9.48
N LYS A 38 -1.24 1.93 -10.02
CA LYS A 38 -0.52 2.47 -11.18
C LYS A 38 -1.52 2.57 -12.36
N PRO A 39 -1.60 3.72 -13.06
CA PRO A 39 -2.43 3.84 -14.24
C PRO A 39 -2.07 2.78 -15.28
N VAL A 40 -3.09 2.09 -15.79
CA VAL A 40 -2.98 1.11 -16.87
C VAL A 40 -3.44 1.79 -18.14
N GLY A 41 -2.53 2.03 -19.09
CA GLY A 41 -2.83 2.70 -20.36
C GLY A 41 -1.64 3.41 -20.98
N LYS A 42 -1.75 3.73 -22.27
CA LYS A 42 -0.81 4.60 -22.98
C LYS A 42 -1.18 6.05 -22.68
N TYR A 43 -0.19 6.89 -22.38
CA TYR A 43 -0.39 8.33 -22.31
C TYR A 43 -0.61 8.89 -23.72
N ALA A 44 -1.37 9.98 -23.83
CA ALA A 44 -1.48 10.69 -25.10
C ALA A 44 -0.09 11.18 -25.54
N ASP A 45 0.20 11.05 -26.84
CA ASP A 45 1.45 11.54 -27.40
C ASP A 45 1.46 13.07 -27.39
N VAL A 46 2.64 13.68 -27.19
CA VAL A 46 2.79 15.14 -27.23
C VAL A 46 2.56 15.62 -28.67
N PRO A 47 1.76 16.67 -28.93
CA PRO A 47 1.53 17.18 -30.27
C PRO A 47 2.82 17.54 -31.01
N ALA A 48 2.82 17.35 -32.34
CA ALA A 48 3.98 17.64 -33.18
C ALA A 48 4.43 19.11 -33.03
N GLY A 49 5.74 19.31 -32.83
CA GLY A 49 6.34 20.63 -32.61
C GLY A 49 6.30 21.13 -31.15
N TYR A 50 5.63 20.41 -30.23
CA TYR A 50 5.55 20.80 -28.82
C TYR A 50 6.41 19.91 -27.93
N LYS A 51 6.86 20.46 -26.80
CA LYS A 51 7.51 19.72 -25.71
C LYS A 51 7.07 20.25 -24.35
N PRO A 52 6.92 19.40 -23.32
CA PRO A 52 6.61 19.87 -21.96
C PRO A 52 7.73 20.77 -21.45
N VAL A 53 7.44 21.97 -20.96
CA VAL A 53 8.47 22.87 -20.38
C VAL A 53 8.36 23.00 -18.86
N PHE A 54 7.21 22.63 -18.29
CA PHE A 54 6.92 22.75 -16.87
C PHE A 54 5.89 21.69 -16.45
N ILE A 55 5.98 21.22 -15.19
CA ILE A 55 5.02 20.33 -14.56
C ILE A 55 4.61 20.96 -13.23
N ASN A 56 3.31 21.23 -13.08
CA ASN A 56 2.73 21.53 -11.78
C ASN A 56 2.09 20.26 -11.22
N TYR A 57 2.58 19.78 -10.08
CA TYR A 57 2.14 18.52 -9.49
C TYR A 57 1.69 18.70 -8.05
N VAL A 58 0.50 18.19 -7.75
CA VAL A 58 -0.02 18.04 -6.40
C VAL A 58 -0.32 16.57 -6.18
N GLY A 59 0.30 15.99 -5.14
CA GLY A 59 0.13 14.59 -4.77
C GLY A 59 -0.28 14.45 -3.31
N ARG A 60 -1.15 13.48 -3.03
CA ARG A 60 -1.40 13.04 -1.65
C ARG A 60 -0.16 12.31 -1.11
N HIS A 61 -0.05 12.23 0.21
CA HIS A 61 0.87 11.29 0.85
C HIS A 61 0.59 9.85 0.36
N GLY A 62 1.63 9.01 0.30
CA GLY A 62 1.47 7.57 0.04
C GLY A 62 0.82 6.82 1.21
N ALA A 63 0.62 5.52 1.07
CA ALA A 63 0.12 4.65 2.11
C ALA A 63 0.90 4.81 3.43
N ARG A 64 0.19 4.73 4.56
CA ARG A 64 0.75 5.09 5.88
C ARG A 64 0.18 4.23 7.00
N HIS A 65 0.91 4.18 8.08
CA HIS A 65 0.50 3.59 9.35
C HIS A 65 -0.65 4.37 10.01
N LEU A 66 -1.20 3.80 11.09
CA LEU A 66 -2.34 4.37 11.83
C LEU A 66 -2.04 5.79 12.32
N THR A 67 -3.09 6.59 12.51
CA THR A 67 -2.95 7.96 13.04
C THR A 67 -2.86 8.03 14.55
N LYS A 68 -3.27 6.97 15.24
CA LYS A 68 -3.35 6.86 16.70
C LYS A 68 -2.91 5.46 17.11
N GLU A 69 -2.49 5.33 18.37
CA GLU A 69 -2.14 4.05 18.96
C GLU A 69 -3.31 3.07 18.94
N VAL A 70 -3.03 1.79 18.73
CA VAL A 70 -4.05 0.73 18.56
C VAL A 70 -4.99 0.64 19.77
N ASN A 71 -4.48 0.85 20.98
CA ASN A 71 -5.27 0.80 22.21
C ASN A 71 -6.27 1.96 22.40
N THR A 72 -6.18 3.00 21.57
CA THR A 72 -7.14 4.13 21.59
C THR A 72 -8.41 3.83 20.80
N TYR A 73 -8.42 2.77 20.00
CA TYR A 73 -9.59 2.37 19.22
C TYR A 73 -10.58 1.59 20.09
N TYR A 74 -11.86 1.88 19.91
CA TYR A 74 -12.95 1.23 20.65
C TYR A 74 -12.92 -0.30 20.55
N ALA A 75 -12.61 -0.85 19.37
CA ALA A 75 -12.51 -2.29 19.16
C ALA A 75 -11.48 -2.96 20.09
N TYR A 76 -10.31 -2.33 20.29
CA TYR A 76 -9.32 -2.82 21.25
C TYR A 76 -9.91 -2.81 22.67
N GLN A 77 -10.48 -1.68 23.09
CA GLN A 77 -11.02 -1.52 24.45
C GLN A 77 -12.15 -2.51 24.73
N LEU A 78 -13.05 -2.70 23.78
CA LEU A 78 -14.17 -3.64 23.88
C LEU A 78 -13.68 -5.09 23.99
N LEU A 79 -12.73 -5.52 23.15
CA LEU A 79 -12.18 -6.86 23.19
C LEU A 79 -11.52 -7.18 24.53
N PHE A 80 -10.75 -6.23 25.08
CA PHE A 80 -10.08 -6.41 26.38
C PHE A 80 -11.08 -6.40 27.54
N LYS A 81 -12.14 -5.58 27.47
CA LYS A 81 -13.22 -5.62 28.46
C LYS A 81 -13.98 -6.95 28.42
N ALA A 82 -14.33 -7.43 27.23
CA ALA A 82 -15.02 -8.71 27.08
C ALA A 82 -14.16 -9.88 27.58
N ASP A 83 -12.86 -9.84 27.31
CA ASP A 83 -11.91 -10.83 27.80
C ASP A 83 -11.82 -10.86 29.33
N SER A 84 -11.76 -9.70 30.00
CA SER A 84 -11.74 -9.63 31.47
C SER A 84 -12.99 -10.20 32.14
N LEU A 85 -14.08 -10.31 31.39
CA LEU A 85 -15.36 -10.87 31.85
C LEU A 85 -15.56 -12.31 31.39
N ASN A 86 -14.53 -12.95 30.79
CA ASN A 86 -14.62 -14.27 30.16
C ASN A 86 -15.75 -14.38 29.11
N ALA A 87 -16.08 -13.27 28.45
CA ALA A 87 -17.20 -13.17 27.50
C ALA A 87 -16.77 -13.35 26.03
N LEU A 88 -15.49 -13.61 25.77
CA LEU A 88 -15.00 -13.88 24.42
C LEU A 88 -15.34 -15.30 23.97
N THR A 89 -15.91 -15.42 22.77
CA THR A 89 -15.94 -16.69 22.03
C THR A 89 -14.53 -17.07 21.56
N THR A 90 -14.34 -18.30 21.07
CA THR A 90 -13.09 -18.73 20.45
C THR A 90 -12.61 -17.78 19.35
N ARG A 91 -13.52 -17.38 18.44
CA ARG A 91 -13.21 -16.37 17.40
C ARG A 91 -12.89 -14.99 17.99
N GLY A 92 -13.51 -14.62 19.11
CA GLY A 92 -13.19 -13.39 19.83
C GLY A 92 -11.76 -13.40 20.39
N GLN A 93 -11.30 -14.55 20.89
CA GLN A 93 -9.92 -14.72 21.35
C GLN A 93 -8.93 -14.63 20.18
N GLU A 94 -9.24 -15.23 19.04
CA GLU A 94 -8.45 -15.10 17.80
C GLU A 94 -8.34 -13.63 17.35
N LEU A 95 -9.46 -12.91 17.33
CA LEU A 95 -9.48 -11.48 16.99
C LEU A 95 -8.66 -10.64 17.97
N LYS A 96 -8.73 -10.94 19.27
CA LYS A 96 -7.87 -10.28 20.28
C LYS A 96 -6.38 -10.50 19.96
N GLN A 97 -5.96 -11.70 19.55
CA GLN A 97 -4.58 -11.96 19.15
C GLN A 97 -4.19 -11.19 17.88
N MET A 98 -5.07 -11.11 16.89
CA MET A 98 -4.82 -10.30 15.68
C MET A 98 -4.62 -8.81 16.02
N VAL A 99 -5.44 -8.26 16.92
CA VAL A 99 -5.31 -6.87 17.39
C VAL A 99 -4.00 -6.65 18.18
N LEU A 100 -3.60 -7.62 19.00
CA LEU A 100 -2.30 -7.58 19.69
C LEU A 100 -1.12 -7.59 18.71
N ASN A 101 -1.20 -8.37 17.64
CA ASN A 101 -0.18 -8.39 16.60
C ASN A 101 -0.15 -7.07 15.82
N LEU A 102 -1.31 -6.50 15.48
CA LEU A 102 -1.39 -5.16 14.89
C LEU A 102 -0.70 -4.11 15.77
N LYS A 103 -0.92 -4.15 17.08
CA LYS A 103 -0.23 -3.25 18.03
C LYS A 103 1.29 -3.39 17.97
N LYS A 104 1.83 -4.60 17.79
CA LYS A 104 3.27 -4.82 17.60
C LYS A 104 3.77 -4.23 16.28
N VAL A 105 3.02 -4.43 15.19
CA VAL A 105 3.36 -3.90 13.85
C VAL A 105 3.41 -2.37 13.84
N GLU A 106 2.45 -1.74 14.52
CA GLU A 106 2.27 -0.28 14.58
C GLU A 106 3.18 0.41 15.61
N LYS A 107 3.82 -0.35 16.51
CA LYS A 107 4.69 0.20 17.56
C LYS A 107 5.79 1.07 16.95
N GLY A 108 5.81 2.35 17.34
CA GLY A 108 6.80 3.34 16.87
C GLY A 108 6.60 3.82 15.43
N LYS A 109 5.49 3.46 14.77
CA LYS A 109 5.23 3.82 13.36
C LYS A 109 4.04 4.75 13.17
N ILE A 110 3.36 5.18 14.23
CA ILE A 110 2.19 6.04 14.14
C ILE A 110 2.45 7.27 13.25
N LYS A 111 1.54 7.51 12.30
CA LYS A 111 1.56 8.57 11.27
C LYS A 111 2.70 8.48 10.25
N SER A 112 3.57 7.48 10.31
CA SER A 112 4.67 7.33 9.36
C SER A 112 4.23 6.77 8.01
N ILE A 113 4.97 7.11 6.95
CA ILE A 113 4.78 6.51 5.62
C ILE A 113 5.29 5.07 5.63
N SER A 114 4.43 4.17 5.16
CA SER A 114 4.71 2.72 5.04
C SER A 114 5.74 2.43 3.94
N ALA A 115 6.20 1.18 3.85
CA ALA A 115 7.07 0.76 2.76
C ALA A 115 6.36 0.87 1.40
N GLU A 116 5.09 0.49 1.37
CA GLU A 116 4.19 0.60 0.23
C GLU A 116 4.04 2.06 -0.18
N GLY A 117 3.79 2.96 0.77
CA GLY A 117 3.66 4.40 0.49
C GLY A 117 4.94 5.03 -0.07
N LYS A 118 6.11 4.56 0.36
CA LYS A 118 7.40 4.97 -0.24
C LYS A 118 7.49 4.48 -1.69
N ALA A 119 7.14 3.21 -1.95
CA ALA A 119 7.16 2.64 -3.28
C ALA A 119 6.19 3.34 -4.24
N GLU A 120 5.00 3.71 -3.77
CA GLU A 120 4.01 4.49 -4.52
C GLU A 120 4.59 5.83 -4.99
N LEU A 121 5.12 6.63 -4.05
CA LEU A 121 5.69 7.95 -4.33
C LEU A 121 6.91 7.85 -5.26
N GLN A 122 7.81 6.90 -4.99
CA GLN A 122 8.96 6.62 -5.86
C GLN A 122 8.52 6.23 -7.27
N GLY A 123 7.49 5.38 -7.39
CA GLY A 123 6.94 4.97 -8.67
C GLY A 123 6.37 6.13 -9.46
N VAL A 124 5.63 7.04 -8.81
CA VAL A 124 5.12 8.26 -9.44
C VAL A 124 6.27 9.14 -9.94
N GLY A 125 7.26 9.41 -9.09
CA GLY A 125 8.42 10.24 -9.48
C GLY A 125 9.22 9.64 -10.64
N LYS A 126 9.48 8.32 -10.62
CA LYS A 126 10.18 7.62 -11.71
C LYS A 126 9.45 7.77 -13.04
N ARG A 127 8.13 7.54 -13.07
CA ARG A 127 7.34 7.67 -14.31
C ARG A 127 7.31 9.11 -14.81
N MET A 128 7.16 10.07 -13.90
CA MET A 128 7.17 11.50 -14.24
C MET A 128 8.49 11.91 -14.93
N LEU A 129 9.63 11.46 -14.39
CA LEU A 129 10.95 11.69 -14.97
C LEU A 129 11.11 10.98 -16.33
N GLN A 130 10.71 9.71 -16.42
CA GLN A 130 10.82 8.92 -17.65
C GLN A 130 10.00 9.52 -18.80
N GLN A 131 8.82 10.07 -18.51
CA GLN A 131 7.93 10.63 -19.51
C GLN A 131 8.31 12.04 -19.95
N ASN A 132 8.92 12.82 -19.06
CA ASN A 132 9.21 14.23 -19.31
C ASN A 132 10.67 14.57 -19.00
N PRO A 133 11.65 13.82 -19.53
CA PRO A 133 13.05 13.95 -19.12
C PRO A 133 13.60 15.35 -19.37
N ASN A 134 13.11 16.04 -20.40
CA ASN A 134 13.51 17.39 -20.77
C ASN A 134 13.16 18.46 -19.71
N VAL A 135 12.08 18.29 -18.94
CA VAL A 135 11.70 19.22 -17.85
C VAL A 135 12.72 19.18 -16.71
N PHE A 136 13.34 18.03 -16.48
CA PHE A 136 14.25 17.78 -15.35
C PHE A 136 15.74 17.92 -15.72
N LYS A 137 16.11 18.40 -16.91
CA LYS A 137 17.53 18.41 -17.34
C LYS A 137 18.41 19.38 -16.55
N GLN A 138 17.89 20.55 -16.18
CA GLN A 138 18.67 21.61 -15.54
C GLN A 138 18.69 21.50 -14.00
N PRO A 139 19.84 21.69 -13.33
CA PRO A 139 19.91 21.85 -11.88
C PRO A 139 19.03 23.01 -11.39
N GLY A 140 18.31 22.85 -10.27
CA GLY A 140 17.45 23.89 -9.70
C GLY A 140 16.00 23.93 -10.23
N ASN A 141 15.65 23.12 -11.24
CA ASN A 141 14.29 23.07 -11.81
C ASN A 141 13.25 22.27 -11.00
N LEU A 142 13.58 21.83 -9.78
CA LEU A 142 12.66 21.06 -8.95
C LEU A 142 12.48 21.74 -7.59
N LYS A 143 11.31 22.39 -7.42
CA LYS A 143 10.82 22.84 -6.12
C LYS A 143 9.86 21.81 -5.54
N VAL A 144 10.14 21.35 -4.33
CA VAL A 144 9.25 20.45 -3.59
C VAL A 144 8.80 21.14 -2.32
N SER A 145 7.51 21.05 -2.02
CA SER A 145 6.93 21.60 -0.80
C SER A 145 5.96 20.57 -0.19
N ILE A 146 5.95 20.49 1.13
CA ILE A 146 5.06 19.59 1.89
C ILE A 146 4.35 20.39 2.99
N THR A 147 3.18 19.94 3.42
CA THR A 147 2.30 20.71 4.32
C THR A 147 2.94 21.10 5.65
N ARG A 148 3.96 20.38 6.14
CA ARG A 148 4.53 20.59 7.49
C ARG A 148 5.97 21.08 7.55
N ASN A 149 6.65 21.24 6.42
CA ASN A 149 7.99 21.80 6.37
C ASN A 149 8.11 22.67 5.11
N GLY A 150 8.70 23.86 5.25
CA GLY A 150 8.91 24.84 4.17
C GLY A 150 9.62 24.28 2.94
N LEU A 151 9.68 25.10 1.89
CA LEU A 151 10.28 24.77 0.59
C LEU A 151 11.63 24.03 0.76
N PHE A 152 11.75 22.85 0.16
CA PHE A 152 13.04 22.17 0.00
C PHE A 152 13.45 22.20 -1.47
N THR A 153 14.68 22.64 -1.71
CA THR A 153 15.36 22.46 -3.00
C THR A 153 16.15 21.16 -2.91
N ILE A 154 15.75 20.15 -3.68
CA ILE A 154 16.53 18.91 -3.77
C ILE A 154 17.55 19.12 -4.90
N ALA A 155 18.82 19.32 -4.54
CA ALA A 155 19.91 19.16 -5.50
C ALA A 155 20.09 17.67 -5.82
N ARG A 156 20.37 17.33 -7.08
CA ARG A 156 20.62 15.93 -7.47
C ARG A 156 21.83 15.36 -6.70
N PRO A 157 21.85 14.05 -6.39
CA PRO A 157 23.10 13.35 -6.10
C PRO A 157 24.01 13.31 -7.34
#